data_AF-A0A0A3I155-F1
#
_entry.id   AF-A0A0A3I155-F1
#
_cell.length_a   1.000
_cell.length_b   1.000
_cell.length_c   1.000
_cell.angle_alpha   90.00
_cell.angle_beta   90.00
_cell.angle_gamma   90.00
#
_symmetry.space_group_name_H-M   'P 1'
#
loop_
_entity.id
_entity.type
_entity.pdbx_description
1 polymer ?
#
loop_
_entity_poly.entity_id
_entity_poly.type
_entity_poly.pdbx_seq_one_letter_code
_entity_poly.pdbx_strand_id
1 'polypeptide(L)'
;MKKLKAYLRGGGQFIIILSLAVITFCYAMFQGGFVSWFVFYCITPFLLYSVLLSFAPIKIDEIQRVITPSTLQRGDSVKVSVTFRNKTWIPLIFMIVEEVGSDGHSMKSQGNFNQIYFVGWKRKFEWSYELDNLKRGKMQFQGIQCTFTDFFGWTVRTKRIVENRSIVIWPKRTAIKYKPMQMQFEHGGAVSQFSIMKDTSMVTGVRDYQSGDKYSWIHWKSFAKNETLRTKEFEDRQTQEIILAIDQSTAKNFEYVVDLTASILQSVIENHGDISFLSTGEKRKTFPKLKSRSGLEKVMQHLAVVEPNSKQTIDSILAKEMEFISSATLLLVTGELSKELRDFFANSSKFARGIVCFVISEKSEKVERRQIISNVKVIYIPVDQFENAFTEVMKP
;
A
#
# COMPACT_ATOMS: atom_id res chain seq x y z
N MET A 1 -9.96 26.51 22.78
CA MET A 1 -11.45 26.61 22.76
C MET A 1 -12.19 25.26 22.96
N LYS A 2 -11.80 24.13 22.34
CA LYS A 2 -12.47 22.81 22.57
C LYS A 2 -12.38 22.26 24.01
N LYS A 3 -11.24 22.43 24.68
CA LYS A 3 -11.03 22.01 26.09
C LYS A 3 -11.90 22.80 27.09
N LEU A 4 -12.10 24.10 26.85
CA LEU A 4 -12.95 24.96 27.69
C LEU A 4 -14.43 24.61 27.53
N LYS A 5 -14.89 24.34 26.29
CA LYS A 5 -16.24 23.80 26.02
C LYS A 5 -16.48 22.43 26.67
N ALA A 6 -15.47 21.56 26.71
CA ALA A 6 -15.58 20.26 27.38
C ALA A 6 -15.64 20.38 28.91
N TYR A 7 -14.87 21.31 29.49
CA TYR A 7 -14.90 21.58 30.94
C TYR A 7 -16.21 22.24 31.40
N LEU A 8 -16.71 23.22 30.62
CA LEU A 8 -18.02 23.83 30.83
C LEU A 8 -19.17 22.83 30.68
N ARG A 9 -19.03 21.81 29.81
CA ARG A 9 -20.04 20.75 29.64
C ARG A 9 -20.07 19.81 30.84
N GLY A 10 -18.92 19.40 31.36
CA GLY A 10 -18.85 18.56 32.57
C GLY A 10 -19.32 19.28 33.84
N GLY A 11 -18.95 20.55 34.02
CA GLY A 11 -19.39 21.37 35.16
C GLY A 11 -20.86 21.78 35.09
N GLY A 12 -21.35 22.17 33.90
CA GLY A 12 -22.75 22.53 33.69
C GLY A 12 -23.70 21.36 33.89
N GLN A 13 -23.30 20.14 33.49
CA GLN A 13 -24.07 18.92 33.71
C GLN A 13 -24.23 18.59 35.20
N PHE A 14 -23.17 18.76 35.99
CA PHE A 14 -23.26 18.56 37.44
C PHE A 14 -24.20 19.56 38.12
N ILE A 15 -24.20 20.82 37.68
CA ILE A 15 -25.12 21.85 38.17
C ILE A 15 -26.57 21.50 37.83
N ILE A 16 -26.82 20.95 36.63
CA ILE A 16 -28.17 20.50 36.22
C ILE A 16 -28.64 19.32 37.10
N ILE A 17 -27.77 18.36 37.38
CA ILE A 17 -28.09 17.22 38.26
C ILE A 17 -28.42 17.71 39.67
N LEU A 18 -27.61 18.64 40.21
CA LEU A 18 -27.82 19.22 41.53
C LEU A 18 -29.10 20.07 41.59
N SER A 19 -29.37 20.89 40.58
CA SER A 19 -30.58 21.71 40.53
C SER A 19 -31.84 20.85 40.41
N LEU A 20 -31.81 19.79 39.59
CA LEU A 20 -32.90 18.84 39.48
C LEU A 20 -33.16 18.11 40.81
N ALA A 21 -32.10 17.73 41.52
CA ALA A 21 -32.20 17.14 42.87
C ALA A 21 -32.86 18.11 43.86
N VAL A 22 -32.43 19.38 43.88
CA VAL A 22 -32.99 20.41 44.79
C VAL A 22 -34.43 20.73 44.44
N ILE A 23 -34.78 20.88 43.16
CA ILE A 23 -36.14 21.19 42.71
C ILE A 23 -37.09 20.05 43.08
N THR A 24 -36.72 18.80 42.80
CA THR A 24 -37.56 17.64 43.13
C THR A 24 -37.69 17.44 44.64
N PHE A 25 -36.64 17.73 45.42
CA PHE A 25 -36.70 17.73 46.88
C PHE A 25 -37.62 18.82 47.43
N CYS A 26 -37.46 20.07 46.96
CA CYS A 26 -38.33 21.18 47.33
C CYS A 26 -39.80 20.86 46.99
N TYR A 27 -40.07 20.31 45.80
CA TYR A 27 -41.41 19.90 45.39
C TYR A 27 -42.01 18.86 46.36
N ALA A 28 -41.24 17.83 46.73
CA ALA A 28 -41.67 16.84 47.70
C ALA A 28 -41.93 17.43 49.10
N MET A 29 -41.10 18.37 49.54
CA MET A 29 -41.18 18.99 50.86
C MET A 29 -42.34 20.00 50.98
N PHE A 30 -42.56 20.85 49.96
CA PHE A 30 -43.56 21.92 50.01
C PHE A 30 -44.96 21.45 49.63
N GLN A 31 -45.12 20.61 48.59
CA GLN A 31 -46.45 20.07 48.25
C GLN A 31 -46.88 18.96 49.21
N GLY A 32 -45.92 18.14 49.65
CA GLY A 32 -46.19 16.97 50.48
C GLY A 32 -47.03 15.90 49.75
N GLY A 33 -47.44 14.87 50.49
CA GLY A 33 -48.28 13.78 49.98
C GLY A 33 -47.52 12.64 49.27
N PHE A 34 -48.24 11.53 49.05
CA PHE A 34 -47.65 10.29 48.51
C PHE A 34 -47.01 10.49 47.13
N VAL A 35 -47.69 11.21 46.23
CA VAL A 35 -47.27 11.37 44.83
C VAL A 35 -45.94 12.14 44.72
N SER A 36 -45.78 13.22 45.46
CA SER A 36 -44.56 14.05 45.39
C SER A 36 -43.34 13.32 45.94
N TRP A 37 -43.50 12.58 47.04
CA TRP A 37 -42.45 11.72 47.58
C TRP A 37 -42.13 10.54 46.64
N PHE A 38 -43.14 9.95 46.02
CA PHE A 38 -42.95 8.89 45.02
C PHE A 38 -42.08 9.37 43.85
N VAL A 39 -42.37 10.54 43.27
CA VAL A 39 -41.56 11.11 42.17
C VAL A 39 -40.12 11.36 42.61
N PHE A 40 -39.90 11.91 43.81
CA PHE A 40 -38.56 12.12 44.35
C PHE A 40 -37.80 10.80 44.45
N TYR A 41 -38.36 9.79 45.11
CA TYR A 41 -37.71 8.48 45.28
C TYR A 41 -37.51 7.73 43.95
N CYS A 42 -38.35 7.95 42.94
CA CYS A 42 -38.13 7.38 41.61
C CYS A 42 -36.94 8.02 40.88
N ILE A 43 -36.72 9.32 41.05
CA ILE A 43 -35.66 10.07 40.35
C ILE A 43 -34.31 9.95 41.09
N THR A 44 -34.31 9.87 42.42
CA THR A 44 -33.07 9.82 43.24
C THR A 44 -32.05 8.77 42.78
N PRO A 45 -32.42 7.50 42.48
CA PRO A 45 -31.45 6.50 42.03
C PRO A 45 -30.74 6.89 40.73
N PHE A 46 -31.45 7.53 39.78
CA PHE A 46 -30.88 7.97 38.51
C PHE A 46 -29.90 9.14 38.71
N LEU A 47 -30.24 10.08 39.58
CA LEU A 47 -29.36 11.19 39.94
C LEU A 47 -28.09 10.68 40.64
N LEU A 48 -28.26 9.79 41.62
CA LEU A 48 -27.16 9.20 42.38
C LEU A 48 -26.23 8.39 41.47
N TYR A 49 -26.80 7.61 40.53
CA TYR A 49 -26.01 6.93 39.51
C TYR A 49 -25.24 7.90 38.61
N SER A 50 -25.87 9.00 38.17
CA SER A 50 -25.21 10.01 37.33
C SER A 50 -24.01 10.65 38.04
N VAL A 51 -24.17 10.99 39.33
CA VAL A 51 -23.07 11.48 40.18
C VAL A 51 -21.98 10.42 40.34
N LEU A 52 -22.36 9.16 40.62
CA LEU A 52 -21.42 8.05 40.76
C LEU A 52 -20.58 7.85 39.48
N LEU A 53 -21.21 7.90 38.31
CA LEU A 53 -20.54 7.80 37.01
C LEU A 53 -19.54 8.95 36.77
N SER A 54 -19.86 10.15 37.24
CA SER A 54 -19.00 11.34 37.09
C SER A 54 -17.64 11.17 37.79
N PHE A 55 -17.65 10.55 38.98
CA PHE A 55 -16.46 10.33 39.79
C PHE A 55 -15.82 8.95 39.63
N ALA A 56 -16.50 8.00 39.00
CA ALA A 56 -15.99 6.65 38.85
C ALA A 56 -14.67 6.59 38.04
N PRO A 57 -13.66 5.84 38.53
CA PRO A 57 -12.43 5.61 37.78
C PRO A 57 -12.69 4.60 36.66
N ILE A 58 -12.82 5.10 35.42
CA ILE A 58 -13.01 4.27 34.22
C ILE A 58 -11.67 3.60 33.87
N LYS A 59 -11.64 2.27 33.97
CA LYS A 59 -10.47 1.43 33.67
C LYS A 59 -10.80 0.45 32.54
N ILE A 60 -10.15 0.63 31.40
CA ILE A 60 -10.26 -0.23 30.22
C ILE A 60 -8.85 -0.67 29.84
N ASP A 61 -8.62 -1.98 29.86
CA ASP A 61 -7.32 -2.60 29.63
C ASP A 61 -7.46 -3.75 28.60
N GLU A 62 -6.33 -4.41 28.30
CA GLU A 62 -6.28 -5.64 27.51
C GLU A 62 -6.89 -5.46 26.12
N ILE A 63 -6.56 -4.36 25.45
CA ILE A 63 -6.99 -4.15 24.07
C ILE A 63 -6.15 -5.04 23.16
N GLN A 64 -6.82 -5.90 22.40
CA GLN A 64 -6.19 -6.70 21.36
C GLN A 64 -6.93 -6.49 20.05
N ARG A 65 -6.18 -6.08 19.03
CA ARG A 65 -6.68 -5.94 17.67
C ARG A 65 -6.16 -7.09 16.80
N VAL A 66 -7.09 -7.86 16.24
CA VAL A 66 -6.82 -8.92 15.26
C VAL A 66 -7.32 -8.44 13.90
N ILE A 67 -6.45 -8.54 12.89
CA ILE A 67 -6.70 -8.05 11.53
C ILE A 67 -6.59 -9.26 10.61
N THR A 68 -7.68 -9.58 9.91
CA THR A 68 -7.75 -10.75 9.02
C THR A 68 -8.25 -10.31 7.64
N PRO A 69 -7.49 -10.56 6.55
CA PRO A 69 -6.19 -11.27 6.48
C PRO A 69 -4.99 -10.40 6.91
N SER A 70 -3.82 -11.03 7.16
CA SER A 70 -2.60 -10.36 7.62
C SER A 70 -1.83 -9.60 6.52
N THR A 71 -2.00 -10.02 5.26
CA THR A 71 -1.44 -9.37 4.08
C THR A 71 -2.57 -8.80 3.25
N LEU A 72 -2.53 -7.49 3.00
CA LEU A 72 -3.60 -6.76 2.33
C LEU A 72 -3.09 -6.10 1.06
N GLN A 73 -3.87 -6.17 0.00
CA GLN A 73 -3.62 -5.47 -1.25
C GLN A 73 -4.67 -4.39 -1.49
N ARG A 74 -4.36 -3.46 -2.40
CA ARG A 74 -5.30 -2.44 -2.86
C ARG A 74 -6.58 -3.12 -3.39
N GLY A 75 -7.72 -2.67 -2.90
CA GLY A 75 -9.04 -3.18 -3.26
C GLY A 75 -9.51 -4.38 -2.43
N ASP A 76 -8.66 -4.94 -1.56
CA ASP A 76 -9.08 -5.99 -0.64
C ASP A 76 -10.05 -5.45 0.41
N SER A 77 -10.83 -6.37 0.98
CA SER A 77 -11.62 -6.15 2.19
C SER A 77 -10.94 -6.79 3.39
N VAL A 78 -11.02 -6.15 4.56
CA VAL A 78 -10.42 -6.66 5.80
C VAL A 78 -11.40 -6.61 6.95
N LYS A 79 -11.42 -7.68 7.75
CA LYS A 79 -12.15 -7.72 9.00
C LYS A 79 -11.22 -7.38 10.15
N VAL A 80 -11.56 -6.32 10.88
CA VAL A 80 -10.85 -5.89 12.09
C VAL A 80 -11.70 -6.29 13.29
N SER A 81 -11.13 -7.10 14.18
CA SER A 81 -11.77 -7.52 15.43
C SER A 81 -10.99 -6.94 16.61
N VAL A 82 -11.67 -6.13 17.41
CA VAL A 82 -11.13 -5.48 18.60
C VAL A 82 -11.76 -6.12 19.82
N THR A 83 -10.92 -6.65 20.70
CA THR A 83 -11.33 -7.16 22.01
C THR A 83 -10.75 -6.28 23.09
N PHE A 84 -11.52 -5.99 24.13
CA PHE A 84 -11.05 -5.19 25.26
C PHE A 84 -11.78 -5.58 26.55
N ARG A 85 -11.17 -5.24 27.70
CA ARG A 85 -11.70 -5.58 29.01
C ARG A 85 -12.00 -4.34 29.85
N ASN A 86 -13.23 -4.25 30.34
CA ASN A 86 -13.66 -3.24 31.29
C ASN A 86 -13.42 -3.72 32.74
N LYS A 87 -12.52 -3.05 33.46
CA LYS A 87 -12.21 -3.30 34.90
C LYS A 87 -12.85 -2.26 35.83
N THR A 88 -13.77 -1.44 35.33
CA THR A 88 -14.45 -0.40 36.12
C THR A 88 -15.39 -1.03 37.15
N TRP A 89 -15.19 -0.78 38.44
CA TRP A 89 -15.94 -1.43 39.51
C TRP A 89 -17.47 -1.29 39.44
N ILE A 90 -17.98 -0.12 39.02
CA ILE A 90 -19.42 0.14 38.88
C ILE A 90 -20.00 -0.50 37.59
N PRO A 91 -21.28 -0.90 37.60
CA PRO A 91 -21.97 -1.30 36.39
C PRO A 91 -22.15 -0.08 35.50
N LEU A 92 -21.69 -0.16 34.25
CA LEU A 92 -21.89 0.90 33.26
C LEU A 92 -23.14 0.53 32.47
N ILE A 93 -24.03 1.49 32.21
CA ILE A 93 -25.24 1.17 31.43
C ILE A 93 -24.88 1.12 29.95
N PHE A 94 -24.41 2.25 29.42
CA PHE A 94 -24.10 2.43 28.02
C PHE A 94 -22.62 2.70 27.81
N MET A 95 -22.05 2.03 26.82
CA MET A 95 -20.72 2.32 26.29
C MET A 95 -20.80 2.43 24.78
N ILE A 96 -20.34 3.55 24.24
CA ILE A 96 -20.14 3.78 22.82
C ILE A 96 -18.64 3.65 22.56
N VAL A 97 -18.25 2.75 21.69
CA VAL A 97 -16.86 2.54 21.29
C VAL A 97 -16.67 3.09 19.89
N GLU A 98 -15.66 3.94 19.71
CA GLU A 98 -15.29 4.53 18.43
C GLU A 98 -13.81 4.29 18.14
N GLU A 99 -13.47 3.91 16.91
CA GLU A 99 -12.07 3.80 16.47
C GLU A 99 -11.47 5.19 16.24
N VAL A 100 -10.26 5.43 16.74
CA VAL A 100 -9.55 6.69 16.53
C VAL A 100 -8.54 6.53 15.38
N GLY A 101 -8.88 7.15 14.24
CA GLY A 101 -8.02 7.19 13.05
C GLY A 101 -6.87 8.21 13.15
N SER A 102 -5.87 8.05 12.27
CA SER A 102 -4.63 8.84 12.26
C SER A 102 -4.82 10.35 12.09
N ASP A 103 -5.82 10.82 11.34
CA ASP A 103 -5.76 12.16 10.75
C ASP A 103 -6.93 13.09 11.08
N GLY A 104 -7.62 12.92 12.23
CA GLY A 104 -8.73 13.81 12.62
C GLY A 104 -9.98 13.74 11.73
N HIS A 105 -9.83 13.25 10.51
CA HIS A 105 -10.84 12.61 9.70
C HIS A 105 -11.10 11.26 10.37
N SER A 106 -12.18 11.21 11.14
CA SER A 106 -12.73 9.94 11.59
C SER A 106 -12.83 9.01 10.39
N MET A 107 -12.49 7.73 10.56
CA MET A 107 -12.58 6.69 9.52
C MET A 107 -13.99 6.57 8.91
N LYS A 108 -14.98 7.31 9.46
CA LYS A 108 -16.40 7.54 9.07
C LYS A 108 -16.76 7.44 7.58
N SER A 109 -15.81 7.64 6.66
CA SER A 109 -16.09 7.49 5.23
C SER A 109 -16.23 6.04 4.75
N GLN A 110 -15.86 5.03 5.56
CA GLN A 110 -15.86 3.61 5.15
C GLN A 110 -16.76 2.70 6.00
N GLY A 111 -17.63 3.24 6.87
CA GLY A 111 -18.56 2.43 7.66
C GLY A 111 -18.97 3.03 9.01
N ASN A 112 -19.82 2.30 9.73
CA ASN A 112 -20.19 2.62 11.11
C ASN A 112 -19.09 2.15 12.07
N PHE A 113 -18.16 3.04 12.40
CA PHE A 113 -17.07 2.78 13.37
C PHE A 113 -17.50 2.92 14.83
N ASN A 114 -18.81 2.95 15.08
CA ASN A 114 -19.38 3.21 16.38
C ASN A 114 -20.25 2.04 16.77
N GLN A 115 -19.89 1.36 17.86
CA GLN A 115 -20.70 0.28 18.41
C GLN A 115 -21.20 0.69 19.79
N ILE A 116 -22.50 0.49 20.00
CA ILE A 116 -23.16 0.75 21.29
C ILE A 116 -23.31 -0.59 22.02
N TYR A 117 -22.85 -0.63 23.27
CA TYR A 117 -23.01 -1.77 24.16
C TYR A 117 -23.84 -1.38 25.37
N PHE A 118 -24.77 -2.27 25.72
CA PHE A 118 -25.29 -2.37 27.07
C PHE A 118 -24.27 -3.17 27.90
N VAL A 119 -23.58 -2.50 28.82
CA VAL A 119 -22.44 -3.10 29.53
C VAL A 119 -22.92 -3.90 30.74
N GLY A 120 -23.72 -3.29 31.61
CA GLY A 120 -24.08 -3.84 32.90
C GLY A 120 -22.84 -4.28 33.68
N TRP A 121 -22.79 -5.57 34.03
CA TRP A 121 -21.65 -6.21 34.71
C TRP A 121 -20.69 -6.92 33.77
N LYS A 122 -20.96 -6.91 32.46
CA LYS A 122 -20.11 -7.58 31.46
C LYS A 122 -18.74 -6.94 31.44
N ARG A 123 -17.70 -7.78 31.47
CA ARG A 123 -16.30 -7.35 31.59
C ARG A 123 -15.53 -7.44 30.29
N LYS A 124 -15.92 -8.33 29.37
CA LYS A 124 -15.24 -8.54 28.09
C LYS A 124 -16.15 -8.10 26.95
N PHE A 125 -15.59 -7.35 26.02
CA PHE A 125 -16.30 -6.86 24.84
C PHE A 125 -15.51 -7.22 23.59
N GLU A 126 -16.24 -7.55 22.54
CA GLU A 126 -15.72 -7.85 21.23
C GLU A 126 -16.52 -7.06 20.21
N TRP A 127 -15.80 -6.37 19.34
CA TRP A 127 -16.32 -5.53 18.29
C TRP A 127 -15.61 -5.88 16.99
N SER A 128 -16.35 -6.24 15.95
CA SER A 128 -15.78 -6.43 14.62
C SER A 128 -16.40 -5.48 13.62
N TYR A 129 -15.58 -4.91 12.75
CA TYR A 129 -16.01 -4.12 11.61
C TYR A 129 -15.20 -4.50 10.37
N GLU A 130 -15.80 -4.30 9.20
CA GLU A 130 -15.18 -4.56 7.91
C GLU A 130 -14.79 -3.25 7.23
N LEU A 131 -13.64 -3.25 6.58
CA LEU A 131 -13.15 -2.16 5.76
C LEU A 131 -13.05 -2.67 4.34
N ASP A 132 -13.86 -2.12 3.45
CA ASP A 132 -13.91 -2.50 2.05
C ASP A 132 -13.10 -1.54 1.18
N ASN A 133 -12.63 -2.08 0.04
CA ASN A 133 -11.95 -1.32 -1.00
C ASN A 133 -10.78 -0.50 -0.45
N LEU A 134 -9.86 -1.18 0.24
CA LEU A 134 -8.71 -0.55 0.87
C LEU A 134 -7.85 0.19 -0.16
N LYS A 135 -7.43 1.40 0.19
CA LYS A 135 -6.44 2.16 -0.58
C LYS A 135 -5.04 1.65 -0.23
N ARG A 136 -4.14 1.63 -1.22
CA ARG A 136 -2.71 1.36 -1.01
C ARG A 136 -2.14 2.39 -0.05
N GLY A 137 -1.28 1.99 0.87
CA GLY A 137 -0.73 2.91 1.85
C GLY A 137 -0.31 2.26 3.16
N LYS A 138 0.14 3.10 4.09
CA LYS A 138 0.28 2.72 5.50
C LYS A 138 -0.91 3.26 6.28
N MET A 139 -1.78 2.37 6.75
CA MET A 139 -2.88 2.73 7.64
C MET A 139 -2.44 2.59 9.10
N GLN A 140 -2.78 3.58 9.93
CA GLN A 140 -2.44 3.61 11.35
C GLN A 140 -3.70 3.67 12.21
N PHE A 141 -3.79 2.73 13.15
CA PHE A 141 -4.76 2.72 14.23
C PHE A 141 -4.10 3.38 15.45
N GLN A 142 -4.71 4.43 16.01
CA GLN A 142 -4.18 5.10 17.21
C GLN A 142 -4.77 4.54 18.51
N GLY A 143 -5.85 3.77 18.42
CA GLY A 143 -6.56 3.20 19.55
C GLY A 143 -8.06 3.47 19.49
N ILE A 144 -8.73 3.31 20.63
CA ILE A 144 -10.18 3.42 20.74
C ILE A 144 -10.58 4.54 21.69
N GLN A 145 -11.75 5.12 21.44
CA GLN A 145 -12.41 6.07 22.31
C GLN A 145 -13.70 5.43 22.84
N CYS A 146 -13.77 5.24 24.15
CA CYS A 146 -14.96 4.75 24.82
C CYS A 146 -15.69 5.92 25.48
N THR A 147 -16.95 6.13 25.12
CA THR A 147 -17.82 7.14 25.72
C THR A 147 -18.92 6.45 26.53
N PHE A 148 -19.07 6.86 27.78
CA PHE A 148 -20.00 6.30 28.75
C PHE A 148 -21.06 7.33 29.07
N THR A 149 -22.31 6.86 29.17
CA THR A 149 -23.45 7.73 29.48
C THR A 149 -24.42 7.05 30.44
N ASP A 150 -25.16 7.86 31.19
CA ASP A 150 -26.33 7.42 31.95
C ASP A 150 -27.58 7.30 31.07
N PHE A 151 -28.72 6.93 31.67
CA PHE A 151 -30.01 6.76 30.98
C PHE A 151 -30.53 8.02 30.29
N PHE A 152 -30.20 9.20 30.81
CA PHE A 152 -30.76 10.48 30.34
C PHE A 152 -29.74 11.36 29.61
N GLY A 153 -28.48 10.91 29.49
CA GLY A 153 -27.40 11.70 28.93
C GLY A 153 -26.89 12.84 29.82
N TRP A 154 -27.22 12.83 31.13
CA TRP A 154 -26.82 13.91 32.03
C TRP A 154 -25.32 13.89 32.27
N THR A 155 -24.74 12.71 32.53
CA THR A 155 -23.29 12.55 32.68
C THR A 155 -22.71 11.79 31.49
N VAL A 156 -21.78 12.45 30.78
CA VAL A 156 -21.03 11.83 29.68
C VAL A 156 -19.54 11.82 30.02
N ARG A 157 -18.93 10.63 29.99
CA ARG A 157 -17.51 10.43 30.29
C ARG A 157 -16.83 9.79 29.09
N THR A 158 -15.75 10.39 28.62
CA THR A 158 -14.97 9.85 27.50
C THR A 158 -13.59 9.40 27.97
N LYS A 159 -13.20 8.18 27.63
CA LYS A 159 -11.87 7.62 27.87
C LYS A 159 -11.27 7.24 26.53
N ARG A 160 -10.16 7.90 26.18
CA ARG A 160 -9.33 7.49 25.04
C ARG A 160 -8.25 6.53 25.53
N ILE A 161 -8.10 5.42 24.82
CA ILE A 161 -7.04 4.44 25.04
C ILE A 161 -6.16 4.44 23.80
N VAL A 162 -4.86 4.58 24.02
CA VAL A 162 -3.87 4.63 22.94
C VAL A 162 -3.35 3.22 22.71
N GLU A 163 -3.49 2.74 21.48
CA GLU A 163 -2.94 1.47 21.01
C GLU A 163 -2.50 1.67 19.56
N ASN A 164 -1.23 2.03 19.39
CA ASN A 164 -0.67 2.33 18.08
C ASN A 164 -0.35 1.03 17.34
N ARG A 165 -1.08 0.77 16.25
CA ARG A 165 -0.81 -0.36 15.36
C ARG A 165 -0.87 0.11 13.91
N SER A 166 0.12 -0.24 13.11
CA SER A 166 0.13 0.10 11.68
C SER A 166 0.04 -1.13 10.81
N ILE A 167 -0.69 -1.02 9.71
CA ILE A 167 -0.72 -2.02 8.65
C ILE A 167 -0.31 -1.41 7.32
N VAL A 168 0.33 -2.21 6.48
CA VAL A 168 0.72 -1.82 5.12
C VAL A 168 -0.22 -2.52 4.15
N ILE A 169 -0.88 -1.72 3.32
CA ILE A 169 -1.67 -2.19 2.19
C ILE A 169 -0.79 -2.11 0.95
N TRP A 170 -0.45 -3.27 0.40
CA TRP A 170 0.41 -3.42 -0.77
C TRP A 170 -0.33 -3.02 -2.06
N PRO A 171 0.39 -2.64 -3.13
CA PRO A 171 -0.24 -2.53 -4.43
C PRO A 171 -0.81 -3.87 -4.89
N LYS A 172 -1.85 -3.80 -5.72
CA LYS A 172 -2.50 -4.98 -6.28
C LYS A 172 -1.55 -5.60 -7.30
N ARG A 173 -1.39 -6.92 -7.23
CA ARG A 173 -0.51 -7.68 -8.12
C ARG A 173 -1.34 -8.59 -9.00
N THR A 174 -1.12 -8.49 -10.30
CA THR A 174 -1.74 -9.34 -11.31
C THR A 174 -0.64 -10.25 -11.88
N ALA A 175 -0.92 -11.55 -11.98
CA ALA A 175 0.02 -12.50 -12.57
C ALA A 175 0.18 -12.18 -14.07
N ILE A 176 1.34 -11.67 -14.46
CA ILE A 176 1.63 -11.36 -15.88
C ILE A 176 2.18 -12.61 -16.57
N LYS A 177 1.69 -12.88 -17.78
CA LYS A 177 2.24 -13.90 -18.68
C LYS A 177 3.62 -13.44 -19.15
N TYR A 178 4.65 -13.85 -18.42
CA TYR A 178 6.03 -13.49 -18.72
C TYR A 178 6.43 -14.05 -20.09
N LYS A 179 7.04 -13.19 -20.91
CA LYS A 179 7.82 -13.60 -22.07
C LYS A 179 9.15 -12.87 -22.00
N PRO A 180 10.29 -13.58 -22.15
CA PRO A 180 11.59 -12.92 -22.20
C PRO A 180 11.56 -11.93 -23.35
N MET A 181 11.81 -10.67 -23.03
CA MET A 181 11.71 -9.58 -23.99
C MET A 181 12.96 -9.57 -24.85
N GLN A 182 13.08 -10.44 -25.85
CA GLN A 182 14.16 -10.37 -26.83
C GLN A 182 13.89 -9.20 -27.78
N MET A 183 14.19 -7.98 -27.35
CA MET A 183 14.12 -6.85 -28.28
C MET A 183 15.34 -6.87 -29.19
N GLN A 184 15.17 -7.44 -30.39
CA GLN A 184 16.06 -7.20 -31.51
C GLN A 184 15.74 -5.79 -32.04
N PHE A 185 16.37 -4.77 -31.48
CA PHE A 185 16.45 -3.50 -32.20
C PHE A 185 17.47 -3.71 -33.31
N GLU A 186 17.01 -3.68 -34.56
CA GLU A 186 17.88 -3.57 -35.73
C GLU A 186 18.57 -2.20 -35.69
N HIS A 187 19.58 -2.07 -34.85
CA HIS A 187 20.54 -0.98 -34.98
C HIS A 187 21.40 -1.31 -36.19
N GLY A 188 21.01 -0.79 -37.35
CA GLY A 188 21.91 -0.67 -38.48
C GLY A 188 23.22 -0.02 -38.02
N GLY A 189 24.29 -0.82 -37.95
CA GLY A 189 25.67 -0.35 -37.84
C GLY A 189 26.30 -0.23 -36.44
N ALA A 190 25.57 -0.41 -35.33
CA ALA A 190 26.18 -0.37 -34.00
C ALA A 190 26.10 -1.75 -33.34
N VAL A 191 27.20 -2.50 -33.41
CA VAL A 191 27.40 -3.73 -32.63
C VAL A 191 27.39 -3.35 -31.16
N SER A 192 26.22 -3.37 -30.53
CA SER A 192 26.13 -3.18 -29.09
C SER A 192 26.83 -4.38 -28.43
N GLN A 193 27.77 -4.11 -27.53
CA GLN A 193 28.41 -5.14 -26.73
C GLN A 193 27.34 -5.75 -25.81
N PHE A 194 26.74 -6.85 -26.23
CA PHE A 194 26.11 -7.76 -25.29
C PHE A 194 27.18 -8.11 -24.25
N SER A 195 26.87 -7.97 -22.96
CA SER A 195 27.65 -8.70 -21.96
C SER A 195 27.27 -10.16 -22.16
N ILE A 196 27.99 -10.82 -23.06
CA ILE A 196 27.84 -12.24 -23.32
C ILE A 196 28.45 -12.93 -22.10
N MET A 197 27.60 -13.22 -21.12
CA MET A 197 28.02 -14.07 -20.03
C MET A 197 27.85 -15.51 -20.51
N LYS A 198 28.97 -16.15 -20.84
CA LYS A 198 28.99 -17.56 -21.23
C LYS A 198 28.51 -18.40 -20.06
N ASP A 199 27.43 -19.15 -20.28
CA ASP A 199 26.95 -20.09 -19.28
C ASP A 199 27.85 -21.33 -19.28
N THR A 200 28.83 -21.36 -18.39
CA THR A 200 29.79 -22.47 -18.32
C THR A 200 29.19 -23.79 -17.82
N SER A 201 27.91 -23.80 -17.42
CA SER A 201 27.24 -25.00 -16.91
C SER A 201 26.78 -25.95 -18.02
N MET A 202 26.56 -25.45 -19.23
CA MET A 202 26.05 -26.25 -20.35
C MET A 202 26.97 -26.13 -21.58
N VAL A 203 27.58 -27.25 -21.96
CA VAL A 203 28.41 -27.35 -23.16
C VAL A 203 27.50 -27.64 -24.34
N THR A 204 27.40 -26.72 -25.29
CA THR A 204 26.56 -26.83 -26.49
C THR A 204 27.29 -27.51 -27.63
N GLY A 205 28.62 -27.42 -27.66
CA GLY A 205 29.44 -27.95 -28.75
C GLY A 205 30.92 -28.03 -28.40
N VAL A 206 31.71 -28.44 -29.40
CA VAL A 206 33.16 -28.52 -29.29
C VAL A 206 33.75 -28.00 -30.60
N ARG A 207 34.65 -27.03 -30.53
CA ARG A 207 35.38 -26.49 -31.69
C ARG A 207 36.89 -26.66 -31.54
N ASP A 208 37.61 -26.44 -32.63
CA ASP A 208 39.07 -26.45 -32.59
C ASP A 208 39.61 -25.32 -31.71
N TYR A 209 40.66 -25.65 -30.95
CA TYR A 209 41.31 -24.72 -30.03
C TYR A 209 41.97 -23.59 -30.80
N GLN A 210 41.77 -22.36 -30.34
CA GLN A 210 42.46 -21.18 -30.86
C GLN A 210 43.30 -20.51 -29.78
N SER A 211 44.42 -19.93 -30.19
CA SER A 211 45.32 -19.20 -29.31
C SER A 211 44.57 -18.03 -28.65
N GLY A 212 44.36 -18.13 -27.33
CA GLY A 212 43.56 -17.18 -26.54
C GLY A 212 42.43 -17.84 -25.75
N ASP A 213 42.07 -19.09 -26.08
CA ASP A 213 41.10 -19.86 -25.32
C ASP A 213 41.65 -20.25 -23.93
N LYS A 214 40.80 -20.22 -22.90
CA LYS A 214 41.18 -20.61 -21.54
C LYS A 214 41.46 -22.12 -21.48
N TYR A 215 42.54 -22.52 -20.82
CA TYR A 215 42.87 -23.94 -20.58
C TYR A 215 41.75 -24.71 -19.85
N SER A 216 41.00 -24.05 -18.96
CA SER A 216 39.84 -24.63 -18.27
C SER A 216 38.71 -25.06 -19.21
N TRP A 217 38.70 -24.56 -20.45
CA TRP A 217 37.70 -24.86 -21.46
C TRP A 217 38.12 -25.97 -22.42
N ILE A 218 39.33 -26.54 -22.26
CA ILE A 218 39.77 -27.66 -23.08
C ILE A 218 38.89 -28.90 -22.81
N HIS A 219 38.45 -29.55 -23.88
CA HIS A 219 37.71 -30.79 -23.81
C HIS A 219 38.67 -31.99 -23.73
N TRP A 220 39.19 -32.27 -22.52
CA TRP A 220 40.21 -33.31 -22.28
C TRP A 220 39.83 -34.70 -22.81
N LYS A 221 38.55 -35.07 -22.76
CA LYS A 221 38.08 -36.37 -23.29
C LYS A 221 38.23 -36.48 -24.82
N SER A 222 38.11 -35.38 -25.57
CA SER A 222 38.34 -35.39 -27.01
C SER A 222 39.83 -35.40 -27.33
N PHE A 223 40.62 -34.66 -26.55
CA PHE A 223 42.08 -34.62 -26.68
C PHE A 223 42.70 -36.01 -26.48
N ALA A 224 42.26 -36.74 -25.44
CA ALA A 224 42.75 -38.09 -25.15
C ALA A 224 42.46 -39.13 -26.24
N LYS A 225 41.49 -38.88 -27.14
CA LYS A 225 41.10 -39.84 -28.19
C LYS A 225 41.70 -39.50 -29.55
N ASN A 226 41.79 -38.21 -29.88
CA ASN A 226 42.11 -37.75 -31.23
C ASN A 226 43.40 -36.92 -31.29
N GLU A 227 44.10 -36.74 -30.15
CA GLU A 227 45.35 -35.96 -30.01
C GLU A 227 45.27 -34.50 -30.50
N THR A 228 44.06 -34.00 -30.75
CA THR A 228 43.78 -32.66 -31.24
C THR A 228 43.14 -31.83 -30.13
N LEU A 229 43.69 -30.64 -29.88
CA LEU A 229 43.17 -29.72 -28.88
C LEU A 229 41.85 -29.12 -29.35
N ARG A 230 40.82 -29.29 -28.53
CA ARG A 230 39.49 -28.74 -28.77
C ARG A 230 38.96 -27.99 -27.56
N THR A 231 38.26 -26.89 -27.80
CA THR A 231 37.65 -26.03 -26.78
C THR A 231 36.16 -26.31 -26.70
N LYS A 232 35.63 -26.43 -25.47
CA LYS A 232 34.19 -26.49 -25.18
C LYS A 232 33.53 -25.19 -25.61
N GLU A 233 32.46 -25.29 -26.41
CA GLU A 233 31.57 -24.17 -26.67
C GLU A 233 30.45 -24.17 -25.64
N PHE A 234 30.19 -22.99 -25.10
CA PHE A 234 29.17 -22.75 -24.09
C PHE A 234 28.06 -21.91 -24.71
N GLU A 235 26.84 -22.04 -24.21
CA GLU A 235 25.75 -21.19 -24.64
C GLU A 235 26.01 -19.74 -24.20
N ASP A 236 25.91 -18.82 -25.16
CA ASP A 236 26.00 -17.39 -24.92
C ASP A 236 24.68 -16.89 -24.35
N ARG A 237 24.57 -16.75 -23.03
CA ARG A 237 23.42 -16.08 -22.42
C ARG A 237 23.59 -14.57 -22.58
N GLN A 238 22.81 -13.99 -23.50
CA GLN A 238 22.62 -12.55 -23.57
C GLN A 238 21.79 -12.11 -22.36
N THR A 239 22.45 -11.60 -21.31
CA THR A 239 21.75 -11.00 -20.19
C THR A 239 21.39 -9.56 -20.58
N GLN A 240 20.11 -9.30 -20.79
CA GLN A 240 19.62 -7.94 -21.01
C GLN A 240 19.32 -7.32 -19.64
N GLU A 241 20.00 -6.23 -19.31
CA GLU A 241 19.64 -5.45 -18.13
C GLU A 241 18.35 -4.68 -18.43
N ILE A 242 17.29 -4.97 -17.65
CA ILE A 242 16.01 -4.28 -17.72
C ILE A 242 15.96 -3.23 -16.61
N ILE A 243 15.61 -2.00 -16.95
CA ILE A 243 15.31 -0.94 -15.97
C ILE A 243 13.83 -0.62 -16.07
N LEU A 244 13.11 -0.77 -14.96
CA LEU A 244 11.73 -0.34 -14.83
C LEU A 244 11.66 0.99 -14.11
N ALA A 245 11.16 2.01 -14.79
CA ALA A 245 10.87 3.32 -14.22
C ALA A 245 9.36 3.48 -14.03
N ILE A 246 8.97 3.95 -12.84
CA ILE A 246 7.59 4.39 -12.57
C ILE A 246 7.51 5.90 -12.74
N ASP A 247 6.48 6.41 -13.40
CA ASP A 247 6.20 7.84 -13.48
C ASP A 247 5.39 8.30 -12.25
N GLN A 248 5.98 9.21 -11.45
CA GLN A 248 5.36 9.87 -10.30
C GLN A 248 5.05 11.36 -10.55
N SER A 249 5.15 11.82 -11.80
CA SER A 249 4.81 13.20 -12.20
C SER A 249 3.32 13.40 -12.47
N THR A 250 2.60 12.33 -12.78
CA THR A 250 1.17 12.37 -13.13
C THR A 250 0.31 11.64 -12.09
N ALA A 251 -0.76 12.28 -11.63
CA ALA A 251 -1.74 11.67 -10.72
C ALA A 251 -2.81 10.83 -11.44
N LYS A 252 -3.04 11.08 -12.74
CA LYS A 252 -3.99 10.31 -13.57
C LYS A 252 -3.59 8.83 -13.56
N ASN A 253 -4.52 7.94 -13.26
CA ASN A 253 -4.32 6.47 -13.21
C ASN A 253 -3.15 6.00 -12.33
N PHE A 254 -2.62 6.83 -11.44
CA PHE A 254 -1.38 6.55 -10.72
C PHE A 254 -1.44 5.27 -9.90
N GLU A 255 -2.59 4.98 -9.30
CA GLU A 255 -2.75 3.75 -8.53
C GLU A 255 -2.60 2.49 -9.39
N TYR A 256 -3.08 2.53 -10.63
CA TYR A 256 -2.90 1.44 -11.60
C TYR A 256 -1.47 1.38 -12.15
N VAL A 257 -0.80 2.54 -12.26
CA VAL A 257 0.64 2.63 -12.62
C VAL A 257 1.47 1.87 -11.59
N VAL A 258 1.19 2.06 -10.31
CA VAL A 258 1.85 1.32 -9.23
C VAL A 258 1.52 -0.17 -9.30
N ASP A 259 0.26 -0.54 -9.54
CA ASP A 259 -0.16 -1.95 -9.64
C ASP A 259 0.54 -2.68 -10.81
N LEU A 260 0.61 -2.07 -11.99
CA LEU A 260 1.31 -2.64 -13.15
C LEU A 260 2.82 -2.74 -12.89
N THR A 261 3.41 -1.71 -12.29
CA THR A 261 4.83 -1.69 -11.91
C THR A 261 5.16 -2.85 -10.95
N ALA A 262 4.34 -3.04 -9.90
CA ALA A 262 4.48 -4.13 -8.95
C ALA A 262 4.34 -5.50 -9.63
N SER A 263 3.37 -5.63 -10.55
CA SER A 263 3.10 -6.86 -11.31
C SER A 263 4.27 -7.23 -12.24
N ILE A 264 4.86 -6.24 -12.94
CA ILE A 264 6.04 -6.45 -13.79
C ILE A 264 7.25 -6.89 -12.95
N LEU A 265 7.54 -6.20 -11.84
CA LEU A 265 8.66 -6.56 -10.96
C LEU A 265 8.53 -7.98 -10.43
N GLN A 266 7.34 -8.36 -9.94
CA GLN A 266 7.09 -9.71 -9.46
C GLN A 266 7.30 -10.74 -10.57
N SER A 267 6.69 -10.51 -11.74
CA SER A 267 6.77 -11.43 -12.88
C SER A 267 8.22 -11.65 -13.34
N VAL A 268 9.02 -10.58 -13.46
CA VAL A 268 10.42 -10.69 -13.89
C VAL A 268 11.27 -11.43 -12.85
N ILE A 269 11.12 -11.10 -11.57
CA ILE A 269 11.92 -11.72 -10.49
C ILE A 269 11.54 -13.20 -10.26
N GLU A 270 10.25 -13.54 -10.37
CA GLU A 270 9.80 -14.95 -10.27
C GLU A 270 10.31 -15.81 -11.42
N ASN A 271 10.55 -15.22 -12.60
CA ASN A 271 11.13 -15.89 -13.76
C ASN A 271 12.66 -15.74 -13.85
N HIS A 272 13.33 -15.43 -12.74
CA HIS A 272 14.79 -15.30 -12.64
C HIS A 272 15.43 -14.25 -13.57
N GLY A 273 14.67 -13.23 -13.97
CA GLY A 273 15.18 -12.10 -14.74
C GLY A 273 15.92 -11.08 -13.88
N ASP A 274 16.86 -10.37 -14.49
CA ASP A 274 17.60 -9.27 -13.87
C ASP A 274 16.89 -7.93 -14.15
N ILE A 275 16.40 -7.28 -13.10
CA ILE A 275 15.69 -6.00 -13.22
C ILE A 275 16.19 -4.97 -12.19
N SER A 276 16.32 -3.72 -12.63
CA SER A 276 16.54 -2.58 -11.74
C SER A 276 15.28 -1.71 -11.69
N PHE A 277 14.97 -1.14 -10.53
CA PHE A 277 13.79 -0.29 -10.37
C PHE A 277 14.18 1.16 -10.08
N LEU A 278 13.57 2.11 -10.80
CA LEU A 278 13.76 3.55 -10.65
C LEU A 278 12.44 4.22 -10.24
N SER A 279 12.43 4.79 -9.05
CA SER A 279 11.33 5.61 -8.53
C SER A 279 11.59 7.09 -8.79
N THR A 280 10.67 7.75 -9.49
CA THR A 280 10.83 9.13 -9.99
C THR A 280 10.10 10.22 -9.17
N GLY A 281 9.63 9.89 -7.95
CA GLY A 281 8.99 10.87 -7.06
C GLY A 281 9.92 11.96 -6.54
N GLU A 282 9.44 12.76 -5.57
CA GLU A 282 10.20 13.90 -5.01
C GLU A 282 11.63 13.52 -4.59
N LYS A 283 11.77 12.37 -3.90
CA LYS A 283 13.06 11.76 -3.61
C LYS A 283 13.26 10.56 -4.53
N ARG A 284 14.15 10.73 -5.50
CA ARG A 284 14.57 9.67 -6.41
C ARG A 284 15.15 8.50 -5.62
N LYS A 285 14.78 7.29 -6.02
CA LYS A 285 15.30 6.08 -5.38
C LYS A 285 15.52 5.00 -6.43
N THR A 286 16.73 4.49 -6.47
CA THR A 286 17.14 3.41 -7.36
C THR A 286 17.32 2.13 -6.55
N PHE A 287 16.89 1.02 -7.14
CA PHE A 287 17.08 -0.32 -6.60
C PHE A 287 17.74 -1.15 -7.70
N PRO A 288 19.09 -1.19 -7.75
CA PRO A 288 19.80 -1.87 -8.81
C PRO A 288 19.79 -3.39 -8.62
N LYS A 289 19.81 -4.14 -9.73
CA LYS A 289 20.08 -5.59 -9.80
C LYS A 289 19.23 -6.42 -8.82
N LEU A 290 17.92 -6.25 -8.88
CA LEU A 290 16.98 -7.05 -8.10
C LEU A 290 16.91 -8.47 -8.67
N LYS A 291 17.42 -9.44 -7.90
CA LYS A 291 17.39 -10.87 -8.24
C LYS A 291 16.64 -11.73 -7.23
N SER A 292 16.33 -11.18 -6.06
CA SER A 292 15.85 -11.95 -4.90
C SER A 292 14.49 -11.48 -4.41
N ARG A 293 13.75 -12.39 -3.78
CA ARG A 293 12.47 -12.09 -3.13
C ARG A 293 12.59 -11.02 -2.04
N SER A 294 13.70 -11.01 -1.28
CA SER A 294 13.96 -9.97 -0.29
C SER A 294 14.14 -8.58 -0.92
N GLY A 295 14.73 -8.52 -2.13
CA GLY A 295 14.83 -7.28 -2.90
C GLY A 295 13.46 -6.79 -3.36
N LEU A 296 12.66 -7.70 -3.89
CA LEU A 296 11.27 -7.41 -4.28
C LEU A 296 10.46 -6.87 -3.10
N GLU A 297 10.55 -7.48 -1.92
CA GLU A 297 9.81 -7.03 -0.74
C GLU A 297 10.15 -5.57 -0.36
N LYS A 298 11.43 -5.19 -0.40
CA LYS A 298 11.86 -3.80 -0.16
C LYS A 298 11.28 -2.82 -1.18
N VAL A 299 11.22 -3.23 -2.45
CA VAL A 299 10.62 -2.40 -3.51
C VAL A 299 9.11 -2.30 -3.32
N MET A 300 8.45 -3.40 -2.98
CA MET A 300 7.02 -3.43 -2.68
C MET A 300 6.68 -2.52 -1.49
N GLN A 301 7.55 -2.43 -0.47
CA GLN A 301 7.33 -1.56 0.69
C GLN A 301 7.41 -0.10 0.29
N HIS A 302 8.34 0.20 -0.63
CA HIS A 302 8.47 1.52 -1.24
C HIS A 302 7.23 1.85 -2.09
N LEU A 303 6.79 0.94 -2.96
CA LEU A 303 5.59 1.10 -3.78
C LEU A 303 4.31 1.24 -2.93
N ALA A 304 4.26 0.66 -1.73
CA ALA A 304 3.11 0.81 -0.85
C ALA A 304 2.92 2.25 -0.33
N VAL A 305 3.97 3.09 -0.34
CA VAL A 305 3.93 4.46 0.22
C VAL A 305 4.22 5.56 -0.79
N VAL A 306 4.45 5.23 -2.07
CA VAL A 306 4.67 6.24 -3.11
C VAL A 306 3.39 6.98 -3.45
N GLU A 307 3.57 8.26 -3.77
CA GLU A 307 2.52 9.21 -4.18
C GLU A 307 2.99 9.95 -5.44
N PRO A 308 2.08 10.49 -6.27
CA PRO A 308 2.43 11.25 -7.47
C PRO A 308 2.87 12.67 -7.10
N ASN A 309 4.01 12.78 -6.41
CA ASN A 309 4.51 14.02 -5.80
C ASN A 309 5.79 14.55 -6.46
N SER A 310 6.11 14.09 -7.69
CA SER A 310 7.29 14.59 -8.38
C SER A 310 7.17 16.08 -8.67
N LYS A 311 8.23 16.85 -8.35
CA LYS A 311 8.37 18.27 -8.70
C LYS A 311 8.88 18.48 -10.12
N GLN A 312 9.34 17.42 -10.78
CA GLN A 312 9.96 17.43 -12.10
C GLN A 312 9.18 16.53 -13.05
N THR A 313 9.15 16.92 -14.32
CA THR A 313 8.56 16.08 -15.37
C THR A 313 9.43 14.84 -15.60
N ILE A 314 8.79 13.75 -16.00
CA ILE A 314 9.46 12.46 -16.19
C ILE A 314 10.57 12.52 -17.25
N ASP A 315 10.39 13.28 -18.34
CA ASP A 315 11.41 13.54 -19.37
C ASP A 315 12.70 14.13 -18.78
N SER A 316 12.57 15.16 -17.93
CA SER A 316 13.72 15.80 -17.28
C SER A 316 14.45 14.87 -16.30
N ILE A 317 13.74 13.90 -15.71
CA ILE A 317 14.32 12.89 -14.84
C ILE A 317 15.07 11.87 -15.67
N LEU A 318 14.45 11.34 -16.73
CA LEU A 318 15.09 10.40 -17.66
C LEU A 318 16.33 11.01 -18.32
N ALA A 319 16.30 12.30 -18.67
CA ALA A 319 17.44 13.02 -19.21
C ALA A 319 18.65 13.05 -18.25
N LYS A 320 18.40 13.13 -16.94
CA LYS A 320 19.47 13.13 -15.91
C LYS A 320 20.01 11.73 -15.63
N GLU A 321 19.23 10.69 -15.87
CA GLU A 321 19.59 9.29 -15.63
C GLU A 321 20.03 8.57 -16.91
N MET A 322 20.27 9.29 -18.02
CA MET A 322 20.62 8.70 -19.31
C MET A 322 21.83 7.77 -19.23
N GLU A 323 22.86 8.13 -18.46
CA GLU A 323 24.06 7.30 -18.30
C GLU A 323 23.71 5.93 -17.67
N PHE A 324 22.90 5.94 -16.61
CA PHE A 324 22.41 4.73 -15.95
C PHE A 324 21.54 3.87 -16.86
N ILE A 325 20.77 4.50 -17.77
CA ILE A 325 19.83 3.79 -18.66
C ILE A 325 20.48 3.33 -19.98
N SER A 326 21.63 3.87 -20.35
CA SER A 326 22.24 3.73 -21.68
C SER A 326 22.51 2.31 -22.17
N SER A 327 22.84 1.40 -21.25
CA SER A 327 23.18 0.01 -21.56
C SER A 327 22.02 -0.96 -21.37
N ALA A 328 20.83 -0.45 -21.00
CA ALA A 328 19.68 -1.24 -20.60
C ALA A 328 18.45 -1.00 -21.50
N THR A 329 17.49 -1.92 -21.40
CA THR A 329 16.15 -1.71 -21.92
C THR A 329 15.32 -0.99 -20.87
N LEU A 330 14.77 0.18 -21.21
CA LEU A 330 13.91 0.96 -20.35
C LEU A 330 12.45 0.54 -20.52
N LEU A 331 11.83 0.06 -19.44
CA LEU A 331 10.39 -0.05 -19.30
C LEU A 331 9.91 1.15 -18.49
N LEU A 332 9.10 2.03 -19.10
CA LEU A 332 8.46 3.14 -18.41
C LEU A 332 6.98 2.82 -18.21
N VAL A 333 6.45 3.02 -17.01
CA VAL A 333 5.01 2.94 -16.74
C VAL A 333 4.51 4.32 -16.34
N THR A 334 3.55 4.85 -17.11
CA THR A 334 2.92 6.15 -16.86
C THR A 334 1.41 6.09 -16.99
N GLY A 335 0.73 7.01 -16.31
CA GLY A 335 -0.72 7.16 -16.37
C GLY A 335 -1.19 8.01 -17.55
N GLU A 336 -0.30 8.82 -18.13
CA GLU A 336 -0.62 9.68 -19.26
C GLU A 336 0.61 9.95 -20.11
N LEU A 337 0.44 9.92 -21.43
CA LEU A 337 1.49 10.30 -22.37
C LEU A 337 1.42 11.80 -22.68
N SER A 338 2.11 12.61 -21.87
CA SER A 338 2.17 14.06 -22.05
C SER A 338 2.87 14.47 -23.36
N LYS A 339 2.66 15.71 -23.80
CA LYS A 339 3.30 16.24 -25.03
C LYS A 339 4.82 16.29 -24.87
N GLU A 340 5.28 16.73 -23.72
CA GLU A 340 6.71 16.85 -23.38
C GLU A 340 7.39 15.49 -23.41
N LEU A 341 6.73 14.43 -22.91
CA LEU A 341 7.24 13.07 -22.97
C LEU A 341 7.29 12.53 -24.41
N ARG A 342 6.29 12.86 -25.24
CA ARG A 342 6.31 12.50 -26.68
C ARG A 342 7.45 13.18 -27.40
N ASP A 343 7.64 14.47 -27.18
CA ASP A 343 8.71 15.25 -27.79
C ASP A 343 10.09 14.74 -27.32
N PHE A 344 10.21 14.38 -26.05
CA PHE A 344 11.40 13.74 -25.51
C PHE A 344 11.69 12.40 -26.19
N PHE A 345 10.68 11.54 -26.38
CA PHE A 345 10.83 10.29 -27.12
C PHE A 345 11.16 10.50 -28.59
N ALA A 346 10.65 11.56 -29.24
CA ALA A 346 11.00 11.87 -30.62
C ALA A 346 12.47 12.30 -30.76
N ASN A 347 12.96 13.12 -29.81
CA ASN A 347 14.27 13.78 -29.91
C ASN A 347 15.43 13.02 -29.26
N SER A 348 15.17 12.32 -28.15
CA SER A 348 16.22 11.72 -27.31
C SER A 348 16.21 10.19 -27.32
N SER A 349 15.31 9.57 -28.06
CA SER A 349 15.04 8.14 -28.20
C SER A 349 16.26 7.19 -28.10
N LYS A 350 17.41 7.59 -28.66
CA LYS A 350 18.67 6.80 -28.73
C LYS A 350 19.44 6.69 -27.41
N PHE A 351 18.99 7.31 -26.31
CA PHE A 351 19.71 7.25 -25.03
C PHE A 351 19.65 5.87 -24.38
N ALA A 352 18.76 4.97 -24.79
CA ALA A 352 18.65 3.60 -24.26
C ALA A 352 18.70 2.60 -25.42
N ARG A 353 19.04 1.34 -25.12
CA ARG A 353 19.01 0.24 -26.13
C ARG A 353 17.62 0.05 -26.74
N GLY A 354 16.60 0.33 -25.93
CA GLY A 354 15.20 0.20 -26.28
C GLY A 354 14.31 0.77 -25.21
N ILE A 355 13.21 1.39 -25.63
CA ILE A 355 12.25 1.99 -24.71
C ILE A 355 10.87 1.41 -25.00
N VAL A 356 10.24 0.87 -23.96
CA VAL A 356 8.84 0.47 -23.96
C VAL A 356 8.12 1.34 -22.95
N CYS A 357 7.16 2.14 -23.41
CA CYS A 357 6.35 3.00 -22.56
C CYS A 357 4.94 2.40 -22.45
N PHE A 358 4.59 1.92 -21.26
CA PHE A 358 3.25 1.50 -20.92
C PHE A 358 2.44 2.70 -20.44
N VAL A 359 1.37 3.02 -21.16
CA VAL A 359 0.43 4.09 -20.81
C VAL A 359 -0.87 3.44 -20.37
N ILE A 360 -1.29 3.70 -19.13
CA ILE A 360 -2.51 3.09 -18.61
C ILE A 360 -3.73 3.86 -19.09
N SER A 361 -4.64 3.14 -19.76
CA SER A 361 -5.93 3.65 -20.19
C SER A 361 -7.07 3.03 -19.39
N GLU A 362 -8.15 3.80 -19.22
CA GLU A 362 -9.40 3.25 -18.72
C GLU A 362 -10.21 2.62 -19.86
N LYS A 363 -11.07 1.64 -19.55
CA LYS A 363 -11.88 0.87 -20.53
C LYS A 363 -12.64 1.71 -21.56
N SER A 364 -12.92 2.97 -21.26
CA SER A 364 -13.75 3.86 -22.09
C SER A 364 -12.96 4.66 -23.13
N GLU A 365 -11.63 4.66 -23.11
CA GLU A 365 -10.82 5.44 -24.05
C GLU A 365 -10.55 4.59 -25.32
N LYS A 366 -11.20 4.94 -26.45
CA LYS A 366 -10.87 4.41 -27.79
C LYS A 366 -9.53 4.98 -28.27
N VAL A 367 -8.44 4.55 -27.67
CA VAL A 367 -7.08 4.94 -28.06
C VAL A 367 -6.46 3.82 -28.89
N GLU A 368 -5.74 4.18 -29.95
CA GLU A 368 -4.91 3.22 -30.68
C GLU A 368 -3.99 2.50 -29.70
N ARG A 369 -4.10 1.17 -29.64
CA ARG A 369 -3.44 0.37 -28.59
C ARG A 369 -1.91 0.47 -28.63
N ARG A 370 -1.33 0.90 -29.75
CA ARG A 370 0.11 1.00 -29.95
C ARG A 370 0.45 2.18 -30.82
N GLN A 371 1.54 2.84 -30.47
CA GLN A 371 2.16 3.88 -31.27
C GLN A 371 3.67 3.67 -31.23
N ILE A 372 4.32 3.74 -32.38
CA ILE A 372 5.78 3.77 -32.45
C ILE A 372 6.20 5.22 -32.63
N ILE A 373 6.99 5.73 -31.68
CA ILE A 373 7.56 7.07 -31.73
C ILE A 373 9.07 6.89 -31.81
N SER A 374 9.66 7.07 -33.00
CA SER A 374 11.10 6.81 -33.23
C SER A 374 11.47 5.35 -32.90
N ASN A 375 12.32 5.10 -31.90
CA ASN A 375 12.68 3.77 -31.41
C ASN A 375 11.86 3.32 -30.18
N VAL A 376 10.84 4.10 -29.80
CA VAL A 376 10.03 3.87 -28.58
C VAL A 376 8.73 3.16 -28.95
N LYS A 377 8.48 2.01 -28.32
CA LYS A 377 7.20 1.31 -28.40
C LYS A 377 6.28 1.82 -27.29
N VAL A 378 5.29 2.63 -27.65
CA VAL A 378 4.23 3.08 -26.73
C VAL A 378 3.07 2.09 -26.81
N ILE A 379 2.66 1.56 -25.66
CA ILE A 379 1.61 0.55 -25.56
C ILE A 379 0.57 1.06 -24.55
N TYR A 380 -0.66 1.22 -25.02
CA TYR A 380 -1.79 1.55 -24.18
C TYR A 380 -2.37 0.26 -23.59
N ILE A 381 -2.29 0.11 -22.27
CA ILE A 381 -2.76 -1.08 -21.57
C ILE A 381 -4.00 -0.72 -20.73
N PRO A 382 -5.16 -1.34 -21.01
CA PRO A 382 -6.31 -1.19 -20.16
C PRO A 382 -6.16 -2.02 -18.87
N VAL A 383 -6.76 -1.55 -17.78
CA VAL A 383 -6.62 -2.14 -16.43
C VAL A 383 -6.95 -3.64 -16.38
N ASP A 384 -7.86 -4.12 -17.22
CA ASP A 384 -8.29 -5.52 -17.29
C ASP A 384 -7.34 -6.44 -18.08
N GLN A 385 -6.33 -5.88 -18.78
CA GLN A 385 -5.40 -6.64 -19.62
C GLN A 385 -3.95 -6.60 -19.11
N PHE A 386 -3.75 -6.29 -17.83
CA PHE A 386 -2.41 -6.27 -17.21
C PHE A 386 -1.68 -7.61 -17.36
N GLU A 387 -2.42 -8.73 -17.39
CA GLU A 387 -1.87 -10.07 -17.61
C GLU A 387 -1.09 -10.21 -18.93
N ASN A 388 -1.44 -9.41 -19.94
CA ASN A 388 -0.91 -9.50 -21.29
C ASN A 388 0.20 -8.49 -21.58
N ALA A 389 0.67 -7.73 -20.58
CA ALA A 389 1.61 -6.62 -20.78
C ALA A 389 2.85 -7.01 -21.62
N PHE A 390 3.54 -8.11 -21.31
CA PHE A 390 4.68 -8.59 -22.10
C PHE A 390 4.27 -9.13 -23.48
N THR A 391 3.10 -9.75 -23.60
CA THR A 391 2.63 -10.29 -24.88
C THR A 391 2.29 -9.19 -25.88
N GLU A 392 1.81 -8.03 -25.40
CA GLU A 392 1.55 -6.87 -26.26
C GLU A 392 2.86 -6.28 -26.80
N VAL A 393 3.95 -6.30 -26.04
CA VAL A 393 5.27 -5.83 -26.54
C VAL A 393 5.77 -6.65 -27.73
N MET A 394 5.42 -7.95 -27.78
CA MET A 394 5.98 -8.92 -28.71
C MET A 394 5.12 -9.19 -29.95
N LYS A 395 3.88 -8.69 -30.06
CA LYS A 395 3.15 -8.88 -31.34
C LYS A 395 3.79 -7.99 -32.41
N PRO A 396 3.90 -8.49 -33.65
CA PRO A 396 4.56 -7.79 -34.77
C PRO A 396 3.97 -6.41 -35.02
#